data_AF-A0A9X4ELU2-F1
#
_entry.id   AF-A0A9X4ELU2-F1
#
_cell.length_a   1.000
_cell.length_b   1.000
_cell.length_c   1.000
_cell.angle_alpha   90.00
_cell.angle_beta   90.00
_cell.angle_gamma   90.00
#
_symmetry.space_group_name_H-M   'P 1'
#
loop_
_entity.id
_entity.type
_entity.pdbx_description
1 polymer ?
#
loop_
_entity_poly.entity_id
_entity_poly.type
_entity_poly.pdbx_seq_one_letter_code
_entity_poly.pdbx_strand_id
1 'polypeptide(L)'
;MSTNINNVISYSPNFLTEKDATELFKQLTSFSELTNMMEMKLPSGDVVKYNLGKLMFVDSGLVEKNIFPKSAWGNVMVWPKYMLPIKKQIEEHTEQEFKTCVCIYYPDGNSGIDYHSDKMAFGNTDIIPSISLGEERLFYIRENKTMVENKILLKHGSLLVMEEGCQEYYEHSLPENPKYLKPRVNLTFRKYGF
;
A
#
# COMPACT_ATOMS: atom_id res chain seq x y z
N MET A 1 4.71 -13.51 16.89
CA MET A 1 3.30 -13.56 17.34
C MET A 1 2.54 -12.61 16.46
N SER A 2 1.52 -13.11 15.75
CA SER A 2 0.63 -12.27 14.95
C SER A 2 -0.36 -11.55 15.86
N THR A 3 -0.66 -10.29 15.55
CA THR A 3 -1.74 -9.55 16.21
C THR A 3 -2.98 -9.67 15.34
N ASN A 4 -4.11 -9.99 15.97
CA ASN A 4 -5.40 -10.04 15.31
C ASN A 4 -6.32 -8.98 15.95
N ILE A 5 -6.91 -8.08 15.16
CA ILE A 5 -7.89 -7.10 15.63
C ILE A 5 -9.25 -7.53 15.09
N ASN A 6 -10.14 -7.98 15.97
CA ASN A 6 -11.53 -8.34 15.68
C ASN A 6 -11.73 -9.25 14.44
N ASN A 7 -10.74 -10.07 14.09
CA ASN A 7 -10.71 -10.91 12.88
C ASN A 7 -10.71 -10.15 11.55
N VAL A 8 -10.56 -8.83 11.55
CA VAL A 8 -10.51 -7.99 10.32
C VAL A 8 -9.09 -7.56 9.94
N ILE A 9 -8.11 -7.74 10.84
CA ILE A 9 -6.70 -7.50 10.57
C ILE A 9 -5.88 -8.69 11.05
N SER A 10 -4.97 -9.18 10.21
CA SER A 10 -3.84 -10.00 10.63
C SER A 10 -2.52 -9.24 10.43
N TYR A 11 -1.61 -9.32 11.41
CA TYR A 11 -0.34 -8.58 11.38
C TYR A 11 0.86 -9.47 11.67
N SER A 12 1.83 -9.47 10.76
CA SER A 12 3.10 -10.20 10.84
C SER A 12 4.27 -9.22 10.83
N PRO A 13 4.83 -8.86 12.01
CA PRO A 13 5.84 -7.79 12.13
C PRO A 13 7.18 -8.11 11.47
N ASN A 14 7.51 -9.39 11.27
CA ASN A 14 8.78 -9.86 10.72
C ASN A 14 8.52 -10.75 9.48
N PHE A 15 7.62 -10.32 8.59
CA PHE A 15 7.20 -11.13 7.44
C PHE A 15 8.33 -11.26 6.40
N LEU A 16 8.97 -10.14 6.07
CA LEU A 16 10.22 -10.13 5.33
C LEU A 16 11.39 -10.17 6.31
N THR A 17 12.51 -10.75 5.88
CA THR A 17 13.77 -10.60 6.62
C THR A 17 14.25 -9.14 6.52
N GLU A 18 15.02 -8.67 7.50
CA GLU A 18 15.61 -7.33 7.49
C GLU A 18 16.40 -7.07 6.20
N LYS A 19 17.12 -8.09 5.72
CA LYS A 19 17.90 -8.04 4.48
C LYS A 19 17.01 -7.83 3.27
N ASP A 20 15.96 -8.64 3.12
CA ASP A 20 15.07 -8.59 1.95
C ASP A 20 14.24 -7.30 1.95
N ALA A 21 13.76 -6.86 3.12
CA ALA A 21 13.06 -5.60 3.28
C ALA A 21 13.95 -4.40 2.94
N THR A 22 15.22 -4.41 3.37
CA THR A 22 16.18 -3.34 3.07
C THR A 22 16.50 -3.29 1.58
N GLU A 23 16.73 -4.44 0.94
CA GLU A 23 17.02 -4.51 -0.49
C GLU A 23 15.84 -4.06 -1.33
N LEU A 24 14.63 -4.52 -0.99
CA LEU A 24 13.39 -4.10 -1.64
C LEU A 24 13.18 -2.59 -1.52
N PHE A 25 13.40 -2.03 -0.33
CA PHE A 25 13.31 -0.59 -0.11
C PHE A 25 14.28 0.20 -0.98
N LYS A 26 15.53 -0.22 -1.08
CA LYS A 26 16.54 0.41 -1.95
C LYS A 26 16.16 0.34 -3.42
N GLN A 27 15.70 -0.82 -3.88
CA GLN A 27 15.29 -0.99 -5.27
C GLN A 27 14.09 -0.11 -5.59
N LEU A 28 13.05 -0.08 -4.76
CA LEU A 28 11.87 0.77 -4.97
C LEU A 28 12.20 2.26 -4.95
N THR A 29 13.02 2.71 -3.99
CA THR A 29 13.39 4.13 -3.89
C THR A 29 14.38 4.60 -4.97
N SER A 30 14.90 3.68 -5.79
CA SER A 30 15.69 4.04 -6.98
C SER A 30 14.82 4.48 -8.17
N PHE A 31 13.51 4.16 -8.17
CA PHE A 31 12.59 4.57 -9.24
C PHE A 31 12.13 6.01 -9.04
N SER A 32 12.53 6.89 -9.96
CA SER A 32 12.05 8.28 -9.98
C SER A 32 10.52 8.37 -10.16
N GLU A 33 9.92 7.40 -10.85
CA GLU A 33 8.48 7.27 -11.05
C GLU A 33 7.72 7.03 -9.75
N LEU A 34 8.40 6.47 -8.74
CA LEU A 34 7.86 6.33 -7.39
C LEU A 34 8.24 7.48 -6.48
N THR A 35 9.47 8.00 -6.54
CA THR A 35 9.96 8.97 -5.54
C THR A 35 9.66 10.43 -5.87
N ASN A 36 9.37 10.74 -7.13
CA ASN A 36 8.90 12.08 -7.51
C ASN A 36 7.53 12.35 -6.91
N MET A 37 7.33 13.59 -6.44
CA MET A 37 6.05 14.06 -5.93
C MET A 37 4.96 13.91 -6.99
N MET A 38 3.83 13.36 -6.58
CA MET A 38 2.66 13.21 -7.43
C MET A 38 2.09 14.59 -7.75
N GLU A 39 1.80 14.80 -9.04
CA GLU A 39 1.16 16.02 -9.52
C GLU A 39 -0.20 15.66 -10.12
N MET A 40 -1.24 16.39 -9.71
CA MET A 40 -2.58 16.28 -10.29
C MET A 40 -2.93 17.59 -10.99
N LYS A 41 -3.27 17.49 -12.27
CA LYS A 41 -3.79 18.63 -13.02
C LYS A 41 -5.30 18.71 -12.85
N LEU A 42 -5.79 19.83 -12.32
CA LEU A 42 -7.21 20.11 -12.16
C LEU A 42 -7.84 20.49 -13.51
N PRO A 43 -9.17 20.36 -13.67
CA PRO A 43 -9.87 20.83 -14.87
C PRO A 43 -9.66 22.34 -15.16
N SER A 44 -9.37 23.13 -14.12
CA SER A 44 -9.02 24.56 -14.25
C SER A 44 -7.68 24.81 -14.94
N GLY A 45 -6.80 23.79 -15.01
CA GLY A 45 -5.43 23.90 -15.49
C GLY A 45 -4.38 24.00 -14.37
N ASP A 46 -4.80 24.25 -13.14
CA ASP A 46 -3.91 24.29 -11.96
C ASP A 46 -3.28 22.93 -11.68
N VAL A 47 -2.07 22.94 -11.11
CA VAL A 47 -1.35 21.72 -10.72
C VAL A 47 -1.25 21.66 -9.20
N VAL A 48 -1.87 20.64 -8.61
CA VAL A 48 -1.73 20.32 -7.19
C VAL A 48 -0.60 19.32 -7.03
N LYS A 49 0.37 19.65 -6.17
CA LYS A 49 1.46 18.74 -5.81
C LYS A 49 1.17 18.09 -4.47
N TYR A 50 1.37 16.78 -4.41
CA TYR A 50 1.27 16.02 -3.17
C TYR A 50 2.67 15.68 -2.70
N ASN A 51 2.91 15.80 -1.39
CA ASN A 51 4.18 15.41 -0.76
C ASN A 51 4.30 13.88 -0.63
N LEU A 52 3.86 13.13 -1.63
CA LEU A 52 3.98 11.69 -1.73
C LEU A 52 4.19 11.32 -3.19
N GLY A 53 4.84 10.18 -3.42
CA GLY A 53 4.96 9.61 -4.74
C GLY A 53 4.14 8.33 -4.87
N LYS A 54 3.74 7.99 -6.10
CA LYS A 54 2.85 6.86 -6.39
C LYS A 54 3.24 6.14 -7.67
N LEU A 55 3.33 4.82 -7.57
CA LEU A 55 3.57 3.90 -8.68
C LEU A 55 2.66 2.69 -8.54
N MET A 56 2.13 2.18 -9.64
CA MET A 56 1.34 0.96 -9.65
C MET A 56 2.08 -0.15 -10.39
N PHE A 57 2.26 -1.29 -9.74
CA PHE A 57 2.73 -2.51 -10.37
C PHE A 57 1.55 -3.36 -10.83
N VAL A 58 1.64 -3.93 -12.02
CA VAL A 58 0.55 -4.70 -12.63
C VAL A 58 1.06 -5.89 -13.43
N ASP A 59 0.24 -6.93 -13.55
CA ASP A 59 0.53 -8.06 -14.43
C ASP A 59 0.60 -7.62 -15.90
N SER A 60 1.51 -8.21 -16.69
CA SER A 60 1.78 -7.78 -18.07
C SER A 60 0.54 -7.82 -18.96
N GLY A 61 -0.30 -8.85 -18.82
CA GLY A 61 -1.54 -8.97 -19.58
C GLY A 61 -2.56 -7.86 -19.32
N LEU A 62 -2.47 -7.14 -18.18
CA LEU A 62 -3.32 -5.98 -17.90
C LEU A 62 -2.76 -4.69 -18.53
N VAL A 63 -1.44 -4.59 -18.66
CA VAL A 63 -0.76 -3.50 -19.39
C VAL A 63 -1.02 -3.62 -20.89
N GLU A 64 -0.88 -4.82 -21.45
CA GLU A 64 -1.11 -5.09 -22.87
C GLU A 64 -2.54 -4.74 -23.30
N LYS A 65 -3.51 -4.95 -22.40
CA LYS A 65 -4.92 -4.59 -22.60
C LYS A 65 -5.24 -3.13 -22.26
N ASN A 66 -4.25 -2.34 -21.84
CA ASN A 66 -4.39 -0.95 -21.40
C ASN A 66 -5.50 -0.74 -20.35
N ILE A 67 -5.62 -1.68 -19.40
CA ILE A 67 -6.64 -1.63 -18.34
C ILE A 67 -6.41 -0.45 -17.38
N PHE A 68 -5.14 -0.12 -17.13
CA PHE A 68 -4.73 0.96 -16.24
C PHE A 68 -4.00 2.06 -17.02
N PRO A 69 -4.71 2.86 -17.84
CA PRO A 69 -4.08 3.91 -18.61
C PRO A 69 -3.45 4.96 -17.68
N LYS A 70 -2.25 5.43 -18.02
CA LYS A 70 -1.49 6.42 -17.23
C LYS A 70 -2.30 7.70 -16.95
N SER A 71 -3.17 8.10 -17.87
CA SER A 71 -4.04 9.27 -17.72
C SER A 71 -5.02 9.16 -16.54
N ALA A 72 -5.41 7.95 -16.14
CA ALA A 72 -6.34 7.72 -15.03
C ALA A 72 -5.62 7.24 -13.75
N TRP A 73 -4.52 6.49 -13.90
CA TRP A 73 -3.89 5.79 -12.77
C TRP A 73 -2.51 6.32 -12.38
N GLY A 74 -1.94 7.25 -13.16
CA GLY A 74 -0.60 7.77 -12.95
C GLY A 74 0.48 6.80 -13.45
N ASN A 75 1.62 6.74 -12.77
CA ASN A 75 2.69 5.84 -13.18
C ASN A 75 2.27 4.38 -12.97
N VAL A 76 2.32 3.60 -14.04
CA VAL A 76 1.97 2.17 -14.07
C VAL A 76 3.10 1.43 -14.76
N MET A 77 3.54 0.30 -14.20
CA MET A 77 4.55 -0.55 -14.81
C MET A 77 4.30 -2.04 -14.54
N VAL A 78 4.85 -2.88 -15.40
CA VAL A 78 4.87 -4.32 -15.17
C VAL A 78 5.70 -4.63 -13.93
N TRP A 79 5.28 -5.63 -13.15
CA TRP A 79 6.06 -6.14 -12.02
C TRP A 79 7.54 -6.37 -12.38
N PRO A 80 8.48 -5.71 -11.69
CA PRO A 80 9.89 -6.04 -11.80
C PRO A 80 10.14 -7.48 -11.33
N LYS A 81 11.08 -8.18 -11.98
CA LYS A 81 11.39 -9.58 -11.66
C LYS A 81 11.75 -9.80 -10.18
N TYR A 82 12.40 -8.84 -9.55
CA TYR A 82 12.81 -8.91 -8.15
C TYR A 82 11.61 -8.87 -7.16
N MET A 83 10.44 -8.36 -7.58
CA MET A 83 9.23 -8.34 -6.75
C MET A 83 8.43 -9.64 -6.80
N LEU A 84 8.63 -10.47 -7.84
CA LEU A 84 7.87 -11.70 -8.03
C LEU A 84 8.00 -12.68 -6.86
N PRO A 85 9.18 -12.87 -6.21
CA PRO A 85 9.28 -13.71 -5.02
C PRO A 85 8.45 -13.20 -3.84
N ILE A 86 8.44 -11.88 -3.60
CA ILE A 86 7.65 -11.26 -2.52
C ILE A 86 6.15 -11.40 -2.80
N LYS A 87 5.74 -11.14 -4.04
CA LYS A 87 4.36 -11.36 -4.50
C LYS A 87 3.95 -12.81 -4.24
N LYS A 88 4.75 -13.78 -4.68
CA LYS A 88 4.50 -15.20 -4.46
C LYS A 88 4.40 -15.56 -2.98
N GLN A 89 5.30 -15.04 -2.14
CA GLN A 89 5.27 -15.28 -0.69
C GLN A 89 3.97 -14.76 -0.06
N ILE A 90 3.48 -13.61 -0.49
CA ILE A 90 2.19 -13.06 -0.05
C ILE A 90 1.03 -13.93 -0.55
N GLU A 91 1.06 -14.34 -1.82
CA GLU A 91 0.02 -15.21 -2.40
C GLU A 91 -0.07 -16.56 -1.69
N GLU A 92 1.07 -17.16 -1.33
CA GLU A 92 1.15 -18.37 -0.51
C GLU A 92 0.66 -18.13 0.92
N HIS A 93 0.94 -16.96 1.51
CA HIS A 93 0.50 -16.62 2.86
C HIS A 93 -1.02 -16.42 2.97
N THR A 94 -1.63 -15.82 1.94
CA THR A 94 -3.07 -15.51 1.95
C THR A 94 -3.93 -16.51 1.19
N GLU A 95 -3.32 -17.45 0.47
CA GLU A 95 -4.00 -18.38 -0.44
C GLU A 95 -4.82 -17.65 -1.53
N GLN A 96 -4.31 -16.52 -2.01
CA GLN A 96 -4.98 -15.67 -3.00
C GLN A 96 -3.97 -15.15 -4.02
N GLU A 97 -4.41 -14.89 -5.25
CA GLU A 97 -3.58 -14.23 -6.26
C GLU A 97 -3.81 -12.73 -6.28
N PHE A 98 -2.74 -11.94 -6.49
CA PHE A 98 -2.83 -10.50 -6.66
C PHE A 98 -2.30 -10.12 -8.04
N LYS A 99 -3.01 -9.24 -8.73
CA LYS A 99 -2.67 -8.84 -10.11
C LYS A 99 -2.14 -7.42 -10.19
N THR A 100 -2.32 -6.66 -9.11
CA THR A 100 -1.87 -5.28 -9.04
C THR A 100 -1.34 -4.95 -7.64
N CYS A 101 -0.53 -3.91 -7.55
CA CYS A 101 -0.07 -3.35 -6.28
C CYS A 101 0.09 -1.84 -6.40
N VAL A 102 -0.51 -1.13 -5.45
CA VAL A 102 -0.34 0.32 -5.30
C VAL A 102 0.84 0.57 -4.36
N CYS A 103 1.89 1.16 -4.91
CA CYS A 103 3.08 1.57 -4.18
C CYS A 103 2.99 3.06 -3.87
N ILE A 104 3.05 3.42 -2.59
CA ILE A 104 3.08 4.81 -2.12
C ILE A 104 4.39 5.08 -1.40
N TYR A 105 5.07 6.14 -1.81
CA TYR A 105 6.26 6.68 -1.18
C TYR A 105 5.91 7.91 -0.36
N TYR A 106 6.22 7.87 0.93
CA TYR A 106 6.11 8.99 1.86
C TYR A 106 7.54 9.48 2.13
N PRO A 107 7.95 10.67 1.68
CA PRO A 107 9.30 11.19 1.91
C PRO A 107 9.60 11.39 3.39
N ASP A 108 8.60 11.84 4.14
CA ASP A 108 8.65 12.17 5.56
C ASP A 108 7.23 12.22 6.16
N GLY A 109 7.13 12.63 7.42
CA GLY A 109 5.90 12.72 8.20
C GLY A 109 4.92 13.81 7.79
N ASN A 110 5.29 14.68 6.84
CA ASN A 110 4.42 15.73 6.30
C ASN A 110 3.55 15.20 5.16
N SER A 111 3.35 13.89 5.12
CA SER A 111 2.48 13.20 4.19
C SER A 111 1.88 11.99 4.89
N GLY A 112 0.60 11.78 4.65
CA GLY A 112 -0.18 10.72 5.25
C GLY A 112 -1.42 10.44 4.41
N ILE A 113 -2.30 9.62 4.97
CA ILE A 113 -3.63 9.40 4.43
C ILE A 113 -4.62 9.43 5.58
N ASP A 114 -5.67 10.24 5.42
CA ASP A 114 -6.77 10.34 6.37
C ASP A 114 -7.56 9.03 6.43
N TYR A 115 -8.47 8.96 7.40
CA TYR A 115 -9.38 7.84 7.56
C TYR A 115 -10.16 7.57 6.27
N HIS A 116 -10.05 6.33 5.78
CA HIS A 116 -10.77 5.85 4.62
C HIS A 116 -10.94 4.32 4.68
N SER A 117 -11.89 3.82 3.91
CA SER A 117 -11.96 2.40 3.53
C SER A 117 -11.58 2.26 2.07
N ASP A 118 -10.90 1.18 1.75
CA ASP A 118 -10.49 0.90 0.39
C ASP A 118 -11.67 0.55 -0.51
N LYS A 119 -11.71 1.15 -1.70
CA LYS A 119 -12.76 0.90 -2.69
C LYS A 119 -12.44 -0.33 -3.54
N MET A 120 -13.48 -0.97 -4.08
CA MET A 120 -13.41 -2.06 -5.07
C MET A 120 -12.94 -1.57 -6.47
N ALA A 121 -11.91 -0.73 -6.52
CA ALA A 121 -11.46 -0.07 -7.75
C ALA A 121 -10.74 -1.03 -8.72
N PHE A 122 -10.31 -2.20 -8.25
CA PHE A 122 -9.56 -3.19 -9.03
C PHE A 122 -10.29 -4.55 -9.09
N GLY A 123 -10.88 -4.95 -7.96
CA GLY A 123 -11.58 -6.21 -7.72
C GLY A 123 -12.16 -6.16 -6.30
N ASN A 124 -12.55 -7.32 -5.75
CA ASN A 124 -13.02 -7.37 -4.36
C ASN A 124 -11.94 -6.93 -3.35
N THR A 125 -12.41 -6.59 -2.16
CA THR A 125 -11.60 -6.03 -1.07
C THR A 125 -11.54 -6.96 0.13
N ASP A 126 -11.83 -8.25 -0.07
CA ASP A 126 -11.97 -9.22 1.02
C ASP A 126 -10.62 -9.51 1.67
N ILE A 127 -9.54 -9.50 0.89
CA ILE A 127 -8.17 -9.72 1.40
C ILE A 127 -7.26 -8.69 0.73
N ILE A 128 -6.68 -7.79 1.52
CA ILE A 128 -5.76 -6.75 1.06
C ILE A 128 -4.46 -6.81 1.88
N PRO A 129 -3.41 -7.45 1.34
CA PRO A 129 -2.08 -7.47 1.95
C PRO A 129 -1.36 -6.13 1.75
N SER A 130 -0.66 -5.68 2.78
CA SER A 130 0.12 -4.44 2.80
C SER A 130 1.50 -4.66 3.42
N ILE A 131 2.56 -4.44 2.63
CA ILE A 131 3.95 -4.46 3.12
C ILE A 131 4.42 -3.03 3.42
N SER A 132 5.04 -2.84 4.58
CA SER A 132 5.66 -1.57 4.98
C SER A 132 7.18 -1.64 4.99
N LEU A 133 7.84 -0.62 4.41
CA LEU A 133 9.30 -0.53 4.29
C LEU A 133 9.78 0.87 4.70
N GLY A 134 11.02 1.00 5.18
CA GLY A 134 11.55 2.27 5.67
C GLY A 134 11.05 2.63 7.08
N GLU A 135 10.77 3.90 7.30
CA GLU A 135 10.37 4.44 8.61
C GLU A 135 9.08 3.79 9.14
N GLU A 136 9.13 3.32 10.39
CA GLU A 136 7.98 2.73 11.06
C GLU A 136 6.95 3.80 11.44
N ARG A 137 5.66 3.52 11.19
CA ARG A 137 4.57 4.46 11.49
C ARG A 137 3.39 3.77 12.13
N LEU A 138 2.65 4.52 12.94
CA LEU A 138 1.39 4.06 13.49
C LEU A 138 0.32 4.08 12.41
N PHE A 139 -0.20 2.90 12.09
CA PHE A 139 -1.44 2.70 11.35
C PHE A 139 -2.58 2.68 12.34
N TYR A 140 -3.62 3.46 12.04
CA TYR A 140 -4.81 3.54 12.86
C TYR A 140 -5.96 2.90 12.12
N ILE A 141 -6.81 2.18 12.86
CA ILE A 141 -8.01 1.56 12.35
C ILE A 141 -9.15 1.78 13.34
N ARG A 142 -10.29 2.26 12.87
CA ARG A 142 -11.47 2.51 13.70
C ARG A 142 -12.71 1.88 13.12
N GLU A 143 -13.57 1.36 13.99
CA GLU A 143 -14.86 0.82 13.57
C GLU A 143 -15.84 1.97 13.26
N ASN A 144 -16.51 1.91 12.12
CA ASN A 144 -17.35 2.99 11.61
C ASN A 144 -18.54 3.33 12.54
N LYS A 145 -19.09 2.33 13.23
CA LYS A 145 -20.27 2.50 14.09
C LYS A 145 -19.93 2.99 15.49
N THR A 146 -18.88 2.43 16.09
CA THR A 146 -18.54 2.68 17.49
C THR A 146 -17.47 3.75 17.64
N MET A 147 -16.74 4.05 16.57
CA MET A 147 -15.55 4.90 16.54
C MET A 147 -14.42 4.39 17.46
N VAL A 148 -14.49 3.14 17.91
CA VAL A 148 -13.43 2.50 18.69
C VAL A 148 -12.20 2.36 17.80
N GLU A 149 -11.11 2.96 18.24
CA GLU A 149 -9.85 3.05 17.50
C GLU A 149 -8.81 2.08 18.07
N ASN A 150 -8.09 1.41 17.18
CA ASN A 150 -6.92 0.61 17.46
C ASN A 150 -5.74 1.13 16.64
N LYS A 151 -4.52 0.84 17.10
CA LYS A 151 -3.30 1.24 16.39
C LYS A 151 -2.30 0.09 16.31
N ILE A 152 -1.61 0.00 15.19
CA ILE A 152 -0.55 -0.96 14.93
C ILE A 152 0.69 -0.19 14.48
N LEU A 153 1.84 -0.43 15.12
CA LEU A 153 3.11 0.06 14.61
C LEU A 153 3.55 -0.82 13.43
N LEU A 154 3.46 -0.27 12.21
CA LEU A 154 3.91 -0.94 10.99
C LEU A 154 5.43 -0.89 10.91
N LYS A 155 6.05 -2.06 11.10
CA LYS A 155 7.51 -2.19 11.12
C LYS A 155 8.10 -2.31 9.73
N HIS A 156 9.40 -2.09 9.62
CA HIS A 156 10.14 -2.41 8.40
C HIS A 156 10.02 -3.90 8.06
N GLY A 157 9.59 -4.20 6.83
CA GLY A 157 9.39 -5.58 6.37
C GLY A 157 8.13 -6.26 6.90
N SER A 158 7.27 -5.54 7.61
CA SER A 158 6.04 -6.11 8.16
C SER A 158 4.95 -6.27 7.10
N LEU A 159 4.12 -7.31 7.29
CA LEU A 159 2.89 -7.55 6.54
C LEU A 159 1.69 -7.27 7.43
N LEU A 160 0.79 -6.41 6.99
CA LEU A 160 -0.57 -6.27 7.51
C LEU A 160 -1.54 -6.74 6.44
N VAL A 161 -2.44 -7.67 6.75
CA VAL A 161 -3.54 -8.09 5.87
C VAL A 161 -4.83 -7.53 6.44
N MET A 162 -5.52 -6.74 5.63
CA MET A 162 -6.91 -6.35 5.90
C MET A 162 -7.81 -7.45 5.36
N GLU A 163 -8.48 -8.15 6.26
CA GLU A 163 -9.30 -9.32 5.99
C GLU A 163 -10.76 -8.94 5.68
N GLU A 164 -11.61 -9.95 5.48
CA GLU A 164 -13.00 -9.79 5.10
C GLU A 164 -13.76 -8.90 6.10
N GLY A 165 -14.63 -8.03 5.58
CA GLY A 165 -15.37 -7.06 6.39
C GLY A 165 -14.55 -5.85 6.85
N CYS A 166 -13.21 -5.84 6.72
CA CYS A 166 -12.41 -4.68 7.11
C CYS A 166 -12.84 -3.41 6.35
N GLN A 167 -12.98 -3.49 5.03
CA GLN A 167 -13.35 -2.30 4.23
C GLN A 167 -14.83 -1.93 4.32
N GLU A 168 -15.68 -2.82 4.86
CA GLU A 168 -17.11 -2.55 5.05
C GLU A 168 -17.36 -1.85 6.40
N TYR A 169 -16.69 -2.33 7.46
CA TYR A 169 -17.00 -1.92 8.84
C TYR A 169 -15.95 -1.00 9.46
N TYR A 170 -14.78 -0.84 8.83
CA TYR A 170 -13.67 -0.06 9.39
C TYR A 170 -13.10 0.95 8.38
N GLU A 171 -12.65 2.07 8.93
CA GLU A 171 -11.78 3.02 8.27
C GLU A 171 -10.37 2.95 8.85
N HIS A 172 -9.37 3.21 8.03
CA HIS A 172 -7.99 3.24 8.44
C HIS A 172 -7.24 4.48 7.95
N SER A 173 -6.19 4.84 8.68
CA SER A 173 -5.37 6.00 8.37
C SER A 173 -3.89 5.77 8.68
N LEU A 174 -3.06 6.57 8.02
CA LEU A 174 -1.65 6.75 8.34
C LEU A 174 -1.42 8.25 8.49
N PRO A 175 -1.73 8.82 9.67
CA PRO A 175 -1.81 10.27 9.84
C PRO A 175 -0.44 10.94 9.67
N GLU A 176 -0.49 12.20 9.25
CA GLU A 176 0.67 13.07 9.24
C GLU A 176 1.21 13.25 10.66
N ASN A 177 2.53 13.20 10.78
CA ASN A 177 3.23 13.46 12.04
C ASN A 177 4.64 13.94 11.70
N PRO A 178 4.91 15.26 11.75
CA PRO A 178 6.20 15.85 11.38
C PRO A 178 7.43 15.36 12.17
N LYS A 179 7.23 14.53 13.22
CA LYS A 179 8.32 13.86 13.93
C LYS A 179 8.95 12.72 13.13
N TYR A 180 8.25 12.21 12.13
CA TYR A 180 8.75 11.22 11.17
C TYR A 180 9.59 11.95 10.13
N LEU A 181 10.88 11.64 10.08
CA LEU A 181 11.88 12.39 9.29
C LEU A 181 12.53 11.53 8.21
N LYS A 182 12.10 10.27 8.08
CA LYS A 182 12.71 9.30 7.15
C LYS A 182 11.66 8.80 6.15
N PRO A 183 12.12 8.36 4.97
CA PRO A 183 11.22 7.84 3.96
C PRO A 183 10.56 6.52 4.38
N ARG A 184 9.32 6.33 3.96
CA ARG A 184 8.54 5.09 4.07
C ARG A 184 7.96 4.72 2.70
N VAL A 185 7.96 3.43 2.38
CA VAL A 185 7.26 2.86 1.23
C VAL A 185 6.19 1.89 1.71
N ASN A 186 5.02 1.96 1.10
CA ASN A 186 3.90 1.06 1.33
C ASN A 186 3.52 0.35 0.04
N LEU A 187 3.40 -0.97 0.09
CA LEU A 187 2.96 -1.80 -1.04
C LEU A 187 1.61 -2.44 -0.70
N THR A 188 0.52 -1.96 -1.30
CA THR A 188 -0.82 -2.53 -1.09
C THR A 188 -1.19 -3.41 -2.29
N PHE A 189 -1.24 -4.72 -2.07
CA PHE A 189 -1.55 -5.73 -3.08
C PHE A 189 -3.07 -5.85 -3.27
N ARG A 190 -3.51 -5.99 -4.53
CA ARG A 190 -4.94 -6.07 -4.88
C ARG A 190 -5.20 -7.12 -5.94
N LYS A 191 -6.36 -7.76 -5.81
CA LYS A 191 -6.96 -8.56 -6.87
C LYS A 191 -7.33 -7.68 -8.06
N TYR A 192 -7.55 -8.33 -9.20
CA TYR A 192 -8.17 -7.70 -10.36
C TYR A 192 -9.27 -8.61 -10.90
N GLY A 193 -10.43 -8.02 -11.16
CA GLY A 193 -11.64 -8.78 -11.49
C GLY A 193 -12.42 -9.20 -10.25
N PHE A 194 -13.63 -9.73 -10.50
CA PHE A 194 -14.54 -10.26 -9.50
C PHE A 194 -14.55 -11.79 -9.58
#